data_AF-A0A2J6SL08-F1
#
_entry.id   AF-A0A2J6SL08-F1
#
_cell.length_a   1.000
_cell.length_b   1.000
_cell.length_c   1.000
_cell.angle_alpha   90.00
_cell.angle_beta   90.00
_cell.angle_gamma   90.00
#
_symmetry.space_group_name_H-M   'P 1'
#
loop_
_entity.id
_entity.type
_entity.pdbx_description
1 polymer ?
#
loop_
_entity_poly.entity_id
_entity_poly.type
_entity_poly.pdbx_seq_one_letter_code
_entity_poly.pdbx_strand_id
1 'polypeptide(L)'
;MNSTPDGQNTSRPNSSTPSNSSSDPTAPFVAPTPAALALDCPDGDGQIISDLYIPTGRTFRYQVTCGKDCQVKNIFPIWAYSLDMCMQACANMNAYNATDLACGAVAFRADMANVTSLGGNCFLKTGCDSVSQNADVAHAVLLSF
;
A
#
# COMPACT_ATOMS: atom_id res chain seq x y z
N MET A 1 -7.27 72.57 -29.44
CA MET A 1 -6.81 73.43 -28.33
C MET A 1 -7.73 73.18 -27.14
N ASN A 2 -7.16 72.72 -26.01
CA ASN A 2 -7.62 72.80 -24.60
C ASN A 2 -9.07 72.38 -24.23
N SER A 3 -9.38 71.58 -23.20
CA SER A 3 -8.71 71.22 -21.93
C SER A 3 -9.36 69.96 -21.29
N THR A 4 -8.58 69.17 -20.53
CA THR A 4 -8.96 68.17 -19.48
C THR A 4 -9.37 68.87 -18.15
N PRO A 5 -9.64 68.22 -16.97
CA PRO A 5 -9.95 66.84 -16.54
C PRO A 5 -11.21 66.79 -15.57
N ASP A 6 -11.72 65.69 -15.03
CA ASP A 6 -11.35 65.09 -13.72
C ASP A 6 -12.13 63.77 -13.51
N GLY A 7 -11.42 62.64 -13.57
CA GLY A 7 -11.93 61.32 -13.17
C GLY A 7 -11.36 60.97 -11.80
N GLN A 8 -12.26 60.76 -10.84
CA GLN A 8 -11.96 60.58 -9.41
C GLN A 8 -10.89 59.52 -9.11
N ASN A 9 -9.87 59.98 -8.41
CA ASN A 9 -8.81 59.24 -7.76
C ASN A 9 -9.38 58.29 -6.69
N THR A 10 -9.55 57.00 -7.01
CA THR A 10 -9.93 55.99 -6.01
C THR A 10 -8.66 55.28 -5.54
N SER A 11 -8.00 55.84 -4.53
CA SER A 11 -6.85 55.23 -3.86
C SER A 11 -7.28 53.91 -3.21
N ARG A 12 -6.85 52.79 -3.78
CA ARG A 12 -7.01 51.45 -3.21
C ARG A 12 -6.17 51.39 -1.93
N PRO A 13 -6.72 51.03 -0.74
CA PRO A 13 -5.89 50.90 0.44
C PRO A 13 -4.94 49.71 0.26
N ASN A 14 -3.64 50.00 0.17
CA ASN A 14 -2.58 49.02 0.17
C ASN A 14 -2.48 48.44 1.59
N SER A 15 -3.23 47.38 1.86
CA SER A 15 -3.13 46.64 3.12
C SER A 15 -1.85 45.81 3.08
N SER A 16 -0.74 46.41 3.49
CA SER A 16 0.50 45.70 3.77
C SER A 16 0.29 44.90 5.06
N THR A 17 -0.11 43.65 4.93
CA THR A 17 -0.12 42.71 6.05
C THR A 17 1.34 42.45 6.45
N PRO A 18 1.73 42.58 7.73
CA PRO A 18 3.05 42.11 8.15
C PRO A 18 3.08 40.60 7.92
N SER A 19 3.97 40.16 7.04
CA SER A 19 4.30 38.73 6.94
C SER A 19 5.10 38.39 8.20
N ASN A 20 4.40 37.95 9.24
CA ASN A 20 5.03 37.24 10.34
C ASN A 20 5.52 35.91 9.78
N SER A 21 6.77 35.89 9.34
CA SER A 21 7.51 34.66 9.10
C SER A 21 7.61 33.93 10.44
N SER A 22 6.61 33.09 10.74
CA SER A 22 6.73 32.12 11.81
C SER A 22 7.79 31.12 11.35
N SER A 23 8.99 31.26 11.91
CA SER A 23 9.97 30.19 11.90
C SER A 23 9.36 29.05 12.69
N ASP A 24 8.75 28.11 11.97
CA ASP A 24 8.25 26.87 12.52
C ASP A 24 9.43 26.16 13.21
N PRO A 25 9.36 25.87 14.52
CA PRO A 25 10.42 25.11 15.16
C PRO A 25 10.51 23.78 14.43
N THR A 26 11.68 23.49 13.85
CA THR A 26 11.95 22.21 13.20
C THR A 26 11.74 21.13 14.26
N ALA A 27 10.54 20.56 14.29
CA ALA A 27 10.25 19.46 15.20
C ALA A 27 11.28 18.37 14.91
N PRO A 28 11.93 17.79 15.95
CA PRO A 28 12.87 16.71 15.72
C PRO A 28 12.16 15.60 14.98
N PHE A 29 12.81 15.05 13.95
CA PHE A 29 12.30 13.88 13.25
C PHE A 29 12.15 12.75 14.27
N VAL A 30 10.90 12.43 14.60
CA VAL A 30 10.56 11.26 15.38
C VAL A 30 10.37 10.14 14.38
N ALA A 31 11.31 9.19 14.38
CA ALA A 31 11.16 7.98 13.58
C ALA A 31 9.84 7.31 13.98
N PRO A 32 8.98 6.91 13.02
CA PRO A 32 7.80 6.13 13.32
C PRO A 32 8.19 4.90 14.13
N THR A 33 7.55 4.69 15.27
CA THR A 33 7.71 3.47 16.05
C THR A 33 7.34 2.27 15.16
N PRO A 34 8.09 1.16 15.17
CA PRO A 34 7.68 -0.05 14.47
C PRO A 34 6.26 -0.40 14.89
N ALA A 35 5.34 -0.27 13.93
CA ALA A 35 3.93 -0.54 14.15
C ALA A 35 3.61 -1.85 13.43
N ALA A 36 2.88 -2.73 14.11
CA ALA A 36 2.23 -3.84 13.43
C ALA A 36 1.08 -3.27 12.59
N LEU A 37 1.00 -3.67 11.33
CA LEU A 37 -0.16 -3.39 10.48
C LEU A 37 -1.35 -4.25 10.94
N ALA A 38 -2.57 -3.79 10.67
CA ALA A 38 -3.74 -4.61 10.90
C ALA A 38 -3.71 -5.83 9.97
N LEU A 39 -3.93 -7.01 10.55
CA LEU A 39 -4.17 -8.26 9.83
C LEU A 39 -5.66 -8.54 9.97
N ASP A 40 -6.44 -8.27 8.91
CA ASP A 40 -7.89 -8.57 8.89
C ASP A 40 -8.10 -10.07 8.70
N CYS A 41 -7.77 -10.81 9.76
CA CYS A 41 -7.91 -12.24 9.87
C CYS A 41 -9.15 -12.55 10.70
N PRO A 42 -10.01 -13.48 10.27
CA PRO A 42 -11.06 -13.98 11.13
C PRO A 42 -10.42 -14.71 12.31
N ASP A 43 -11.04 -14.67 13.48
CA ASP A 43 -10.57 -15.43 14.64
C ASP A 43 -10.47 -16.94 14.30
N GLY A 44 -9.28 -17.54 14.50
CA GLY A 44 -9.02 -18.97 14.32
C GLY A 44 -8.23 -19.36 13.05
N ASP A 45 -8.22 -20.66 12.71
CA ASP A 45 -7.71 -21.22 11.43
C ASP A 45 -8.57 -20.80 10.21
N GLY A 46 -9.34 -19.71 10.34
CA GLY A 46 -10.37 -19.29 9.40
C GLY A 46 -9.76 -18.94 8.06
N GLN A 47 -10.18 -19.68 7.04
CA GLN A 47 -9.91 -19.35 5.66
C GLN A 47 -11.02 -18.43 5.16
N ILE A 48 -10.66 -17.32 4.51
CA ILE A 48 -11.62 -16.42 3.86
C ILE A 48 -11.42 -16.48 2.35
N ILE A 49 -12.52 -16.49 1.60
CA ILE A 49 -12.46 -16.24 0.17
C ILE A 49 -12.61 -14.73 -0.06
N SER A 50 -11.62 -14.12 -0.71
CA SER A 50 -11.61 -12.71 -1.07
C SER A 50 -11.60 -12.56 -2.58
N ASP A 51 -12.60 -11.83 -3.10
CA ASP A 51 -12.67 -11.48 -4.51
C ASP A 51 -12.11 -10.08 -4.71
N LEU A 52 -11.06 -9.98 -5.51
CA LEU A 52 -10.39 -8.72 -5.81
C LEU A 52 -10.64 -8.31 -7.25
N TYR A 53 -11.33 -7.19 -7.42
CA TYR A 53 -11.50 -6.55 -8.72
C TYR A 53 -10.36 -5.57 -8.99
N ILE A 54 -9.75 -5.66 -10.16
CA ILE A 54 -8.70 -4.73 -10.59
C ILE A 54 -9.15 -3.86 -11.77
N PRO A 55 -8.55 -2.67 -11.99
CA PRO A 55 -9.00 -1.72 -13.01
C PRO A 55 -9.06 -2.24 -14.45
N THR A 56 -8.40 -3.36 -14.75
CA THR A 56 -8.46 -4.02 -16.07
C THR A 56 -9.77 -4.75 -16.35
N GLY A 57 -10.71 -4.79 -15.40
CA GLY A 57 -11.99 -5.49 -15.53
C GLY A 57 -11.94 -6.96 -15.14
N ARG A 58 -10.79 -7.44 -14.65
CA ARG A 58 -10.60 -8.83 -14.21
C ARG A 58 -10.87 -8.99 -12.72
N THR A 59 -11.35 -10.16 -12.33
CA THR A 59 -11.61 -10.53 -10.94
C THR A 59 -10.70 -11.68 -10.55
N PHE A 60 -9.95 -11.49 -9.48
CA PHE A 60 -9.04 -12.50 -8.95
C PHE A 60 -9.60 -13.01 -7.63
N ARG A 61 -9.77 -14.33 -7.52
CA ARG A 61 -10.29 -14.95 -6.30
C ARG A 61 -9.16 -15.54 -5.50
N TYR A 62 -9.04 -15.12 -4.24
CA TYR A 62 -8.03 -15.58 -3.31
C TYR A 62 -8.63 -16.36 -2.15
N GLN A 63 -7.92 -17.37 -1.68
CA GLN A 63 -8.14 -17.98 -0.38
C GLN A 63 -7.09 -17.45 0.60
N VAL A 64 -7.54 -16.63 1.54
CA VAL A 64 -6.72 -16.03 2.59
C VAL A 64 -6.68 -16.97 3.78
N THR A 65 -5.48 -17.25 4.29
CA THR A 65 -5.27 -17.99 5.53
C THR A 65 -4.25 -17.26 6.40
N CYS A 66 -4.58 -17.10 7.67
CA CYS A 66 -3.74 -16.42 8.64
C CYS A 66 -2.90 -17.38 9.48
N GLY A 67 -1.85 -16.86 10.10
CA GLY A 67 -0.95 -17.64 10.92
C GLY A 67 -0.09 -18.62 10.12
N LYS A 68 -0.02 -18.46 8.80
CA LYS A 68 0.51 -19.46 7.86
C LYS A 68 1.27 -18.79 6.73
N ASP A 69 2.47 -19.28 6.44
CA ASP A 69 3.31 -18.85 5.32
C ASP A 69 3.53 -20.00 4.33
N CYS A 70 3.40 -19.71 3.04
CA CYS A 70 3.65 -20.66 1.95
C CYS A 70 5.15 -20.78 1.67
N GLN A 71 5.73 -21.97 1.82
CA GLN A 71 7.15 -22.20 1.58
C GLN A 71 7.44 -22.47 0.10
N VAL A 72 7.36 -21.43 -0.73
CA VAL A 72 7.68 -21.46 -2.16
C VAL A 72 8.57 -20.27 -2.50
N LYS A 73 9.33 -20.37 -3.60
CA LYS A 73 10.20 -19.32 -4.09
C LYS A 73 9.42 -18.00 -4.26
N ASN A 74 9.96 -16.94 -3.64
CA ASN A 74 9.48 -15.59 -3.85
C ASN A 74 9.86 -15.12 -5.26
N ILE A 75 8.91 -14.51 -5.97
CA ILE A 75 9.13 -13.80 -7.22
C ILE A 75 9.87 -12.50 -6.90
N PHE A 76 9.28 -11.64 -6.07
CA PHE A 76 9.93 -10.47 -5.48
C PHE A 76 9.17 -9.97 -4.23
N PRO A 77 9.88 -9.35 -3.27
CA PRO A 77 9.25 -8.64 -2.15
C PRO A 77 8.87 -7.20 -2.54
N ILE A 78 7.77 -6.69 -1.98
CA ILE A 78 7.36 -5.28 -2.03
C ILE A 78 6.93 -4.80 -0.65
N TRP A 79 6.78 -3.48 -0.54
CA TRP A 79 6.21 -2.83 0.61
C TRP A 79 4.70 -2.68 0.38
N ALA A 80 3.91 -3.21 1.31
CA ALA A 80 2.46 -3.12 1.30
C ALA A 80 1.97 -2.71 2.69
N TYR A 81 0.89 -1.93 2.74
CA TYR A 81 0.30 -1.47 4.00
C TYR A 81 -0.95 -2.26 4.41
N SER A 82 -1.34 -3.22 3.58
CA SER A 82 -2.42 -4.18 3.87
C SER A 82 -2.23 -5.45 3.05
N LEU A 83 -2.89 -6.54 3.48
CA LEU A 83 -2.97 -7.77 2.70
C LEU A 83 -3.62 -7.53 1.33
N ASP A 84 -4.64 -6.68 1.24
CA ASP A 84 -5.31 -6.35 -0.01
C ASP A 84 -4.36 -5.69 -1.03
N MET A 85 -3.51 -4.76 -0.59
CA MET A 85 -2.48 -4.19 -1.46
C MET A 85 -1.50 -5.26 -1.94
N CYS A 86 -1.19 -6.23 -1.09
CA CYS A 86 -0.32 -7.35 -1.43
C CYS A 86 -0.97 -8.26 -2.50
N MET A 87 -2.25 -8.63 -2.32
CA MET A 87 -3.03 -9.39 -3.31
C MET A 87 -3.20 -8.60 -4.62
N GLN A 88 -3.39 -7.28 -4.54
CA GLN A 88 -3.54 -6.42 -5.70
C GLN A 88 -2.26 -6.34 -6.53
N ALA A 89 -1.08 -6.35 -5.90
CA ALA A 89 0.17 -6.43 -6.63
C ALA A 89 0.30 -7.75 -7.42
N CYS A 90 -0.10 -8.87 -6.82
CA CYS A 90 -0.12 -10.18 -7.47
C CYS A 90 -1.11 -10.22 -8.64
N ALA A 91 -2.33 -9.72 -8.43
CA ALA A 91 -3.35 -9.62 -9.47
C ALA A 91 -2.91 -8.72 -10.64
N ASN A 92 -2.33 -7.54 -10.34
CA ASN A 92 -1.79 -6.66 -11.35
C ASN A 92 -0.62 -7.31 -12.10
N MET A 93 0.27 -8.02 -11.41
CA MET A 93 1.35 -8.76 -12.04
C MET A 93 0.78 -9.73 -13.10
N ASN A 94 -0.24 -10.51 -12.75
CA ASN A 94 -0.87 -11.45 -13.67
C ASN A 94 -1.68 -10.79 -14.80
N ALA A 95 -2.28 -9.63 -14.53
CA ALA A 95 -3.09 -8.93 -15.52
C ALA A 95 -2.26 -8.19 -16.57
N TYR A 96 -1.07 -7.71 -16.19
CA TYR A 96 -0.21 -6.90 -17.05
C TYR A 96 1.02 -7.66 -17.60
N ASN A 97 1.45 -8.77 -16.99
CA ASN A 97 2.54 -9.56 -17.55
C ASN A 97 2.08 -10.52 -18.64
N ALA A 98 2.87 -10.58 -19.71
CA ALA A 98 2.79 -11.57 -20.79
C ALA A 98 3.89 -12.65 -20.68
N THR A 99 4.55 -12.75 -19.52
CA THR A 99 5.64 -13.70 -19.25
C THR A 99 5.11 -14.99 -18.62
N ASP A 100 5.88 -16.08 -18.72
CA ASP A 100 5.54 -17.40 -18.15
C ASP A 100 5.54 -17.44 -16.61
N LEU A 101 5.86 -16.32 -15.94
CA LEU A 101 5.94 -16.23 -14.49
C LEU A 101 4.66 -15.61 -13.93
N ALA A 102 3.73 -16.47 -13.50
CA ALA A 102 2.51 -16.07 -12.83
C ALA A 102 2.69 -16.00 -11.30
N CYS A 103 2.05 -15.01 -10.68
CA CYS A 103 1.89 -14.95 -9.24
C CYS A 103 0.70 -15.83 -8.82
N GLY A 104 0.98 -16.90 -8.08
CA GLY A 104 -0.02 -17.87 -7.61
C GLY A 104 -0.36 -17.72 -6.13
N ALA A 105 0.43 -16.97 -5.36
CA ALA A 105 0.14 -16.68 -3.96
C ALA A 105 0.87 -15.42 -3.48
N VAL A 106 0.45 -14.90 -2.34
CA VAL A 106 1.19 -13.88 -1.59
C VAL A 106 1.37 -14.26 -0.14
N ALA A 107 2.41 -13.74 0.50
CA ALA A 107 2.57 -13.74 1.95
C ALA A 107 2.77 -12.31 2.44
N PHE A 108 1.90 -11.86 3.33
CA PHE A 108 1.92 -10.52 3.92
C PHE A 108 2.31 -10.62 5.40
N ARG A 109 3.37 -9.92 5.78
CA ARG A 109 3.83 -9.76 7.16
C ARG A 109 3.33 -8.43 7.71
N ALA A 110 2.54 -8.48 8.79
CA ALA A 110 2.09 -7.27 9.47
C ALA A 110 3.19 -6.63 10.32
N ASP A 111 4.14 -7.42 10.82
CA ASP A 111 5.27 -6.88 11.59
C ASP A 111 6.21 -6.06 10.70
N MET A 112 6.22 -4.75 10.93
CA MET A 112 7.06 -3.82 10.18
C MET A 112 8.48 -3.70 10.74
N ALA A 113 8.80 -4.31 11.89
CA ALA A 113 10.09 -4.12 12.56
C ALA A 113 11.29 -4.58 11.72
N ASN A 114 11.13 -5.60 10.87
CA ASN A 114 12.23 -6.22 10.12
C ASN A 114 12.12 -6.06 8.60
N VAL A 115 11.17 -5.26 8.11
CA VAL A 115 10.80 -5.18 6.69
C VAL A 115 11.95 -4.74 5.80
N THR A 116 12.78 -3.81 6.25
CA THR A 116 13.96 -3.35 5.50
C THR A 116 14.97 -4.47 5.27
N SER A 117 15.20 -5.33 6.26
CA SER A 117 16.15 -6.44 6.15
C SER A 117 15.67 -7.54 5.19
N LEU A 118 14.35 -7.66 5.04
CA LEU A 118 13.69 -8.63 4.16
C LEU A 118 13.44 -8.08 2.74
N GLY A 119 13.71 -6.78 2.51
CA GLY A 119 13.44 -6.09 1.26
C GLY A 119 11.96 -5.72 1.04
N GLY A 120 11.08 -6.03 1.98
CA GLY A 120 9.64 -5.82 1.91
C GLY A 120 8.89 -6.69 2.91
N ASN A 121 7.58 -6.51 2.97
CA ASN A 121 6.68 -7.24 3.86
C ASN A 121 5.59 -8.00 3.11
N CYS A 122 5.46 -7.77 1.81
CA CYS A 122 4.61 -8.51 0.91
C CYS A 122 5.48 -9.30 -0.06
N PHE A 123 5.37 -10.62 -0.04
CA PHE A 123 6.13 -11.52 -0.90
C PHE A 123 5.19 -12.12 -1.94
N LEU A 124 5.40 -11.78 -3.20
CA LEU A 124 4.70 -12.44 -4.31
C LEU A 124 5.36 -13.79 -4.57
N LYS A 125 4.57 -14.83 -4.74
CA LYS A 125 5.03 -16.22 -4.87
C LYS A 125 4.38 -16.87 -6.09
N THR A 126 5.04 -17.88 -6.65
CA THR A 126 4.52 -18.63 -7.80
C THR A 126 3.37 -19.58 -7.44
N GLY A 127 3.17 -19.85 -6.15
CA GLY A 127 2.15 -20.76 -5.65
C GLY A 127 2.34 -21.08 -4.17
N CYS A 128 1.77 -22.21 -3.72
CA CYS A 128 1.87 -22.69 -2.35
C CYS A 128 1.92 -24.23 -2.32
N ASP A 129 3.14 -24.78 -2.23
CA ASP A 129 3.33 -26.25 -2.22
C ASP A 129 3.25 -26.82 -0.80
N SER A 130 3.65 -26.03 0.19
CA SER A 130 3.60 -26.39 1.61
C SER A 130 3.41 -25.15 2.47
N VAL A 131 2.86 -25.36 3.67
CA VAL A 131 2.49 -24.29 4.59
C VAL A 131 3.22 -24.49 5.92
N SER A 132 3.82 -23.42 6.43
CA SER A 132 4.44 -23.36 7.75
C SER A 132 3.71 -22.39 8.66
N GLN A 133 3.62 -22.68 9.96
CA GLN A 133 3.02 -21.77 10.93
C GLN A 133 3.88 -20.51 11.11
N ASN A 134 3.25 -19.34 11.01
CA ASN A 134 3.83 -18.03 11.29
C ASN A 134 2.72 -17.05 11.68
N ALA A 135 2.62 -16.71 12.96
CA ALA A 135 1.52 -15.93 13.52
C ALA A 135 1.38 -14.52 12.92
N ASP A 136 2.49 -13.94 12.44
CA ASP A 136 2.52 -12.57 11.91
C ASP A 136 2.31 -12.52 10.40
N VAL A 137 2.02 -13.66 9.77
CA VAL A 137 1.83 -13.82 8.33
C VAL A 137 0.38 -14.17 8.02
N ALA A 138 -0.21 -13.41 7.10
CA ALA A 138 -1.34 -13.86 6.31
C ALA A 138 -0.84 -14.25 4.91
N HIS A 139 -1.19 -15.43 4.43
CA HIS A 139 -0.99 -15.77 3.03
C HIS A 139 -2.32 -15.75 2.29
N ALA A 140 -2.26 -15.51 0.98
CA ALA A 140 -3.42 -15.65 0.12
C ALA A 140 -3.04 -16.43 -1.13
N VAL A 141 -3.70 -17.56 -1.38
CA VAL A 141 -3.50 -18.40 -2.58
C VAL A 141 -4.50 -18.00 -3.64
N LEU A 142 -4.03 -17.79 -4.87
CA LEU A 142 -4.89 -17.46 -6.00
C LEU A 142 -5.60 -18.72 -6.49
N LEU A 143 -6.93 -18.70 -6.50
CA LEU A 143 -7.78 -19.82 -6.92
C LEU A 143 -8.17 -19.71 -8.40
N SER A 144 -8.42 -18.49 -8.89
CA SER A 144 -8.81 -18.23 -10.28
C SER A 144 -8.64 -16.75 -10.66
N PHE A 145 -8.56 -16.48 -11.97
CA PHE A 145 -8.42 -15.17 -12.60
C PHE A 145 -9.40 -14.99 -13.77
#